data_AF-A0A7J0GM09-F1
#
_entry.id   AF-A0A7J0GM09-F1
#
_cell.length_a   1.000
_cell.length_b   1.000
_cell.length_c   1.000
_cell.angle_alpha   90.00
_cell.angle_beta   90.00
_cell.angle_gamma   90.00
#
_symmetry.space_group_name_H-M   'P 1'
#
loop_
_entity.id
_entity.type
_entity.pdbx_description
1 polymer ?
#
loop_
_entity_poly.entity_id
_entity_poly.type
_entity_poly.pdbx_seq_one_letter_code
_entity_poly.pdbx_strand_id
1 'polypeptide(L)'
;MELENTRSQRLRDKKVRDILTPDKRRLVEVPYTATLAHTVNALVANRVVAAPVAAPPGHWIGAGGSMILEADKQTGAVRKHYIGMITMLDILAHIAGDDIGGGGADLDRKMVVPVSTVIGHCLESLSLWTLNPNTRLVYTSNFVFK
;
A
#
# COMPACT_ATOMS: atom_id res chain seq x y z
N MET A 1 17.57 -26.65 15.73
CA MET A 1 17.29 -25.46 16.56
C MET A 1 18.32 -24.33 16.38
N GLU A 2 19.62 -24.59 16.18
CA GLU A 2 20.62 -23.51 15.99
C GLU A 2 20.48 -22.65 14.73
N LEU A 3 20.02 -23.24 13.62
CA LEU A 3 19.88 -22.52 12.34
C LEU A 3 18.80 -21.43 12.37
N GLU A 4 17.70 -21.64 13.11
CA GLU A 4 16.65 -20.63 13.28
C GLU A 4 17.11 -19.48 14.18
N ASN A 5 17.85 -19.79 15.24
CA ASN A 5 18.35 -18.78 16.17
C ASN A 5 19.33 -17.82 15.47
N THR A 6 20.17 -18.36 14.58
CA THR A 6 21.13 -17.58 13.78
C THR A 6 20.43 -16.67 12.74
N ARG A 7 19.38 -17.15 12.07
CA ARG A 7 18.57 -16.33 11.13
C ARG A 7 17.83 -15.21 11.86
N SER A 8 17.24 -15.49 13.01
CA SER A 8 16.52 -14.50 13.81
C SER A 8 17.43 -13.43 14.41
N GLN A 9 18.69 -13.75 14.71
CA GLN A 9 19.69 -12.74 15.07
C GLN A 9 20.06 -11.84 13.87
N ARG A 10 20.23 -12.42 12.67
CA ARG A 10 20.53 -11.64 11.44
C ARG A 10 19.42 -10.65 11.05
N LEU A 11 18.16 -10.92 11.39
CA LEU A 11 17.05 -9.99 11.12
C LEU A 11 16.97 -8.86 12.16
N ARG A 12 17.42 -9.09 13.40
CA ARG A 12 17.44 -8.07 14.48
C ARG A 12 18.43 -6.93 14.22
N ASP A 13 19.53 -7.22 13.56
CA ASP A 13 20.56 -6.21 13.26
C ASP A 13 20.34 -5.47 11.95
N LYS A 14 19.47 -5.98 11.09
CA LYS A 14 19.11 -5.32 9.83
C LYS A 14 18.18 -4.13 10.06
N LYS A 15 18.44 -3.07 9.32
CA LYS A 15 17.60 -1.87 9.21
C LYS A 15 16.72 -1.98 7.98
N VAL A 16 15.67 -1.15 7.94
CA VAL A 16 14.76 -1.04 6.78
C VAL A 16 15.51 -0.82 5.47
N ARG A 17 16.55 0.03 5.49
CA ARG A 17 17.37 0.30 4.30
C ARG A 17 18.07 -0.95 3.75
N ASP A 18 18.35 -1.95 4.59
CA ASP A 18 19.12 -3.14 4.21
C ASP A 18 18.26 -4.17 3.46
N ILE A 19 16.93 -3.99 3.46
CA ILE A 19 16.00 -4.73 2.59
C ILE A 19 15.85 -4.06 1.23
N LEU A 20 16.02 -2.74 1.16
CA LEU A 20 15.87 -2.02 -0.09
C LEU A 20 16.95 -2.48 -1.07
N THR A 21 16.54 -2.97 -2.23
CA THR A 21 17.47 -3.41 -3.28
C THR A 21 18.38 -2.25 -3.72
N PRO A 22 19.63 -2.53 -4.12
CA PRO A 22 20.52 -1.50 -4.69
C PRO A 22 19.86 -0.76 -5.85
N ASP A 23 19.11 -1.50 -6.67
CA ASP A 23 18.26 -0.98 -7.75
C ASP A 23 16.93 -0.49 -7.16
N LYS A 24 16.95 0.67 -6.51
CA LYS A 24 15.73 1.31 -6.01
C LYS A 24 14.81 1.64 -7.19
N ARG A 25 13.77 0.83 -7.38
CA ARG A 25 12.69 1.17 -8.31
C ARG A 25 11.85 2.29 -7.72
N ARG A 26 11.33 3.14 -8.61
CA ARG A 26 10.40 4.21 -8.22
C ARG A 26 9.14 3.56 -7.63
N LEU A 27 8.63 4.12 -6.55
CA LEU A 27 7.33 3.73 -5.99
C LEU A 27 6.26 3.94 -7.06
N VAL A 28 5.55 2.88 -7.40
CA VAL A 28 4.39 2.91 -8.28
C VAL A 28 3.21 3.32 -7.43
N GLU A 29 2.50 4.37 -7.81
CA GLU A 29 1.31 4.87 -7.12
C GLU A 29 0.22 5.15 -8.14
N VAL A 30 -1.04 5.11 -7.70
CA VAL A 30 -2.19 5.42 -8.55
C VAL A 30 -3.02 6.55 -7.94
N PRO A 31 -3.58 7.46 -8.75
CA PRO A 31 -4.45 8.52 -8.23
C PRO A 31 -5.80 7.92 -7.81
N TYR A 32 -6.43 8.49 -6.78
CA TYR A 32 -7.72 8.03 -6.24
C TYR A 32 -8.86 8.01 -7.27
N THR A 33 -8.76 8.83 -8.33
CA THR A 33 -9.72 8.90 -9.44
C THR A 33 -9.44 7.91 -10.56
N ALA A 34 -8.31 7.19 -10.54
CA ALA A 34 -8.00 6.21 -11.57
C ALA A 34 -9.06 5.11 -11.57
N THR A 35 -9.47 4.68 -12.77
CA THR A 35 -10.35 3.53 -12.90
C THR A 35 -9.64 2.25 -12.46
N LEU A 36 -10.41 1.24 -12.07
CA LEU A 36 -9.88 -0.09 -11.75
C LEU A 36 -9.10 -0.68 -12.93
N ALA A 37 -9.58 -0.51 -14.16
CA ALA A 37 -8.87 -0.90 -15.38
C ALA A 37 -7.49 -0.23 -15.50
N HIS A 38 -7.43 1.10 -15.30
CA HIS A 38 -6.17 1.83 -15.34
C HIS A 38 -5.20 1.35 -14.26
N THR A 39 -5.74 1.10 -13.06
CA THR A 39 -4.99 0.56 -11.93
C THR A 39 -4.40 -0.81 -12.25
N VAL A 40 -5.19 -1.75 -12.77
CA VAL A 40 -4.72 -3.09 -13.17
C VAL A 40 -3.61 -2.98 -14.22
N ASN A 41 -3.78 -2.11 -15.22
CA ASN A 41 -2.76 -1.88 -16.24
C ASN A 41 -1.46 -1.35 -15.62
N ALA A 42 -1.54 -0.41 -14.66
CA ALA A 42 -0.37 0.11 -13.97
C ALA A 42 0.35 -0.98 -13.15
N LEU A 43 -0.40 -1.86 -12.46
CA LEU A 43 0.16 -2.99 -11.71
C LEU A 43 0.92 -3.96 -12.63
N VAL A 44 0.29 -4.37 -13.74
CA VAL A 44 0.88 -5.29 -14.72
C VAL A 44 2.11 -4.68 -15.40
N ALA A 45 2.01 -3.43 -15.86
CA ALA A 45 3.11 -2.75 -16.56
C ALA A 45 4.35 -2.60 -15.67
N ASN A 46 4.17 -2.38 -14.37
CA ASN A 46 5.27 -2.24 -13.41
C ASN A 46 5.68 -3.54 -12.71
N ARG A 47 4.98 -4.65 -12.98
CA ARG A 47 5.19 -5.97 -12.35
C ARG A 47 5.10 -5.90 -10.82
N VAL A 48 4.06 -5.23 -10.33
CA VAL A 48 3.75 -5.13 -8.89
C VAL A 48 2.34 -5.66 -8.62
N VAL A 49 2.09 -6.12 -7.40
CA VAL A 49 0.80 -6.72 -7.00
C VAL A 49 -0.04 -5.79 -6.10
N ALA A 50 0.50 -4.64 -5.75
CA ALA A 50 -0.17 -3.62 -4.97
C ALA A 50 0.44 -2.26 -5.28
N ALA A 51 -0.35 -1.21 -5.12
CA ALA A 51 0.11 0.16 -5.22
C ALA A 51 -0.59 1.05 -4.16
N PRO A 52 0.11 2.00 -3.54
CA PRO A 52 -0.54 3.06 -2.77
C PRO A 52 -1.46 3.93 -3.64
N VAL A 53 -2.56 4.35 -3.05
CA VAL A 53 -3.54 5.25 -3.66
C VAL A 53 -3.34 6.66 -3.11
N ALA A 54 -3.09 7.61 -4.01
CA ALA A 54 -2.81 9.00 -3.66
C ALA A 54 -4.01 9.91 -3.96
N ALA A 55 -4.31 10.81 -3.04
CA ALA A 55 -5.35 11.81 -3.16
C ALA A 55 -4.88 13.20 -2.71
N PRO A 56 -5.58 14.28 -3.09
CA PRO A 56 -5.35 15.60 -2.53
C PRO A 56 -5.57 15.61 -1.01
N PRO A 57 -4.77 16.38 -0.25
CA PRO A 57 -4.98 16.56 1.18
C PRO A 57 -6.33 17.21 1.51
N GLY A 58 -6.81 17.00 2.74
CA GLY A 58 -7.95 17.75 3.32
C GLY A 58 -9.35 17.13 3.15
N HIS A 59 -9.50 16.08 2.35
CA HIS A 59 -10.82 15.46 2.09
C HIS A 59 -10.93 13.99 2.47
N TRP A 60 -9.81 13.34 2.78
CA TRP A 60 -9.75 11.90 3.00
C TRP A 60 -9.28 11.58 4.41
N ILE A 61 -9.96 10.62 5.05
CA ILE A 61 -9.44 9.95 6.23
C ILE A 61 -8.35 9.01 5.71
N GLY A 62 -7.11 9.23 6.15
CA GLY A 62 -5.99 8.42 5.68
C GLY A 62 -6.12 6.96 6.08
N ALA A 63 -5.29 6.11 5.48
CA ALA A 63 -5.29 4.67 5.72
C ALA A 63 -5.21 4.36 7.23
N GLY A 64 -6.23 3.71 7.78
CA GLY A 64 -6.24 3.26 9.17
C GLY A 64 -6.29 4.41 10.17
N GLY A 65 -6.80 5.57 9.74
CA GLY A 65 -6.83 6.80 10.52
C GLY A 65 -5.49 7.55 10.57
N SER A 66 -4.47 7.07 9.86
CA SER A 66 -3.14 7.70 9.84
C SER A 66 -3.01 8.70 8.70
N MET A 67 -2.46 9.88 8.99
CA MET A 67 -2.25 10.93 8.00
C MET A 67 -0.85 10.80 7.37
N ILE A 68 -0.77 10.13 6.21
CA ILE A 68 0.51 9.90 5.52
C ILE A 68 0.63 10.84 4.33
N LEU A 69 1.44 11.88 4.49
CA LEU A 69 1.54 12.98 3.56
C LEU A 69 2.89 13.00 2.84
N GLU A 70 2.86 13.28 1.54
CA GLU A 70 4.05 13.64 0.78
C GLU A 70 4.07 15.16 0.57
N ALA A 71 5.12 15.80 1.08
CA ALA A 71 5.38 17.23 0.87
C ALA A 71 6.40 17.45 -0.24
N ASP A 72 6.30 18.59 -0.93
CA ASP A 72 7.36 19.03 -1.82
C ASP A 72 8.64 19.31 -1.03
N LYS A 73 9.77 18.82 -1.55
CA LYS A 73 11.07 18.95 -0.87
C LYS A 73 11.60 20.38 -0.83
N GLN A 74 11.18 21.25 -1.74
CA GLN A 74 11.67 22.62 -1.83
C GLN A 74 10.78 23.59 -1.05
N THR A 75 9.46 23.47 -1.19
CA THR A 75 8.50 24.41 -0.59
C THR A 75 7.93 23.92 0.75
N GLY A 76 8.06 22.62 1.06
CA GLY A 76 7.41 22.00 2.22
C GLY A 76 5.88 21.90 2.10
N ALA A 77 5.30 22.34 0.98
CA ALA A 77 3.86 22.29 0.78
C ALA A 77 3.40 20.83 0.61
N VAL A 78 2.33 20.47 1.30
CA VAL A 78 1.73 19.14 1.19
C VAL A 78 1.15 18.96 -0.21
N ARG A 79 1.60 17.92 -0.92
CA ARG A 79 1.17 17.63 -2.30
C ARG A 79 0.22 16.44 -2.38
N LYS A 80 0.45 15.41 -1.57
CA LYS A 80 -0.33 14.17 -1.65
C LYS A 80 -0.62 13.61 -0.28
N HIS A 81 -1.74 12.92 -0.19
CA HIS A 81 -2.15 12.10 0.94
C HIS A 81 -2.34 10.66 0.45
N TYR A 82 -1.66 9.71 1.07
CA TYR A 82 -1.90 8.30 0.81
C TYR A 82 -3.07 7.79 1.64
N ILE A 83 -4.15 7.42 0.97
CA ILE A 83 -5.44 7.07 1.59
C ILE A 83 -5.64 5.56 1.79
N GLY A 84 -4.73 4.76 1.25
CA GLY A 84 -4.76 3.30 1.32
C GLY A 84 -3.82 2.69 0.28
N MET A 85 -3.87 1.37 0.17
CA MET A 85 -3.31 0.63 -0.95
C MET A 85 -4.41 -0.12 -1.67
N ILE A 86 -4.27 -0.21 -2.99
CA ILE A 86 -5.02 -1.18 -3.78
C ILE A 86 -4.18 -2.42 -3.93
N THR A 87 -4.76 -3.57 -3.61
CA THR A 87 -4.11 -4.88 -3.74
C THR A 87 -4.87 -5.76 -4.73
N MET A 88 -4.22 -6.81 -5.24
CA MET A 88 -4.93 -7.82 -6.03
C MET A 88 -6.10 -8.44 -5.28
N LEU A 89 -6.04 -8.51 -3.93
CA LEU A 89 -7.12 -9.07 -3.14
C LEU A 89 -8.35 -8.15 -3.12
N ASP A 90 -8.17 -6.83 -2.98
CA ASP A 90 -9.26 -5.86 -3.09
C ASP A 90 -9.93 -5.93 -4.48
N ILE A 91 -9.11 -6.05 -5.53
CA ILE A 91 -9.60 -6.16 -6.91
C ILE A 91 -10.46 -7.42 -7.07
N LEU A 92 -9.96 -8.57 -6.60
CA LEU A 92 -10.69 -9.83 -6.68
C LEU A 92 -11.97 -9.80 -5.83
N ALA A 93 -11.90 -9.25 -4.61
CA ALA A 93 -13.05 -9.11 -3.72
C ALA A 93 -14.13 -8.20 -4.33
N HIS A 94 -13.73 -7.11 -4.99
CA HIS A 94 -14.65 -6.22 -5.70
C HIS A 94 -15.30 -6.90 -6.90
N ILE A 95 -14.53 -7.66 -7.69
CA ILE A 95 -15.09 -8.37 -8.85
C ILE A 95 -16.06 -9.47 -8.41
N ALA A 96 -15.69 -10.24 -7.38
CA ALA A 96 -16.47 -11.39 -6.90
C ALA A 96 -17.64 -11.02 -5.97
N GLY A 97 -17.56 -9.87 -5.28
CA GLY A 97 -18.52 -9.48 -4.23
C GLY A 97 -19.91 -9.06 -4.73
N ASP A 98 -20.12 -8.96 -6.05
CA ASP A 98 -21.33 -8.38 -6.64
C ASP A 98 -22.06 -9.38 -7.57
N ASP A 99 -21.89 -10.69 -7.35
CA ASP A 99 -22.51 -11.74 -8.16
C ASP A 99 -23.95 -12.05 -7.70
N ILE A 100 -24.92 -11.35 -8.30
CA ILE A 100 -26.19 -11.95 -8.70
C ILE A 100 -26.42 -11.69 -10.20
N GLY A 101 -25.66 -12.38 -11.07
CA GLY A 101 -26.12 -12.71 -12.43
C GLY A 101 -25.56 -11.92 -13.64
N GLY A 102 -24.33 -11.42 -13.62
CA GLY A 102 -23.76 -10.63 -14.74
C GLY A 102 -22.64 -11.31 -15.52
N GLY A 103 -22.80 -11.51 -16.83
CA GLY A 103 -21.75 -11.98 -17.75
C GLY A 103 -20.65 -10.93 -18.02
N GLY A 104 -19.87 -11.06 -19.11
CA GLY A 104 -18.72 -10.17 -19.41
C GLY A 104 -18.98 -8.66 -19.42
N ALA A 105 -20.21 -8.22 -19.72
CA ALA A 105 -20.61 -6.80 -19.64
C ALA A 105 -20.65 -6.24 -18.20
N ASP A 106 -20.75 -7.11 -17.20
CA ASP A 106 -20.68 -6.75 -15.78
C ASP A 106 -19.24 -6.46 -15.34
N LEU A 107 -18.29 -7.25 -15.85
CA LEU A 107 -16.86 -7.02 -15.59
C LEU A 107 -16.41 -5.66 -16.15
N ASP A 108 -16.81 -5.31 -17.38
CA ASP A 108 -16.47 -4.01 -17.97
C ASP A 108 -16.98 -2.85 -17.11
N ARG A 109 -18.18 -2.98 -16.52
CA ARG A 109 -18.72 -1.98 -15.59
C ARG A 109 -17.93 -1.92 -14.29
N LYS A 110 -17.62 -3.07 -13.70
CA LYS A 110 -16.79 -3.18 -12.49
C LYS A 110 -15.39 -2.59 -12.68
N MET A 111 -14.88 -2.60 -13.90
CA MET A 111 -13.56 -2.08 -14.25
C MET A 111 -13.49 -0.55 -14.44
N VAL A 112 -14.63 0.12 -14.60
CA VAL A 112 -14.70 1.59 -14.83
C VAL A 112 -14.76 2.38 -13.51
N VAL A 113 -15.07 1.73 -12.39
CA VAL A 113 -15.18 2.41 -11.09
C VAL A 113 -13.84 3.00 -10.62
N PRO A 114 -13.84 4.13 -9.89
CA PRO A 114 -12.63 4.71 -9.34
C PRO A 114 -12.03 3.81 -8.24
N VAL A 115 -10.71 3.75 -8.18
CA VAL A 115 -9.99 2.92 -7.20
C VAL A 115 -10.30 3.31 -5.74
N SER A 116 -10.67 4.57 -5.48
CA SER A 116 -11.07 5.02 -4.15
C SER A 116 -12.31 4.32 -3.58
N THR A 117 -13.16 3.72 -4.41
CA THR A 117 -14.32 2.94 -3.94
C THR A 117 -14.00 1.48 -3.70
N VAL A 118 -12.83 1.02 -4.18
CA VAL A 118 -12.39 -0.38 -4.14
C VAL A 118 -11.40 -0.62 -3.00
N ILE A 119 -10.61 0.38 -2.63
CA ILE A 119 -9.73 0.27 -1.46
C ILE A 119 -10.56 0.00 -0.19
N GLY A 120 -10.05 -0.88 0.67
CA GLY A 120 -10.70 -1.24 1.91
C GLY A 120 -11.75 -2.33 1.82
N HIS A 121 -11.93 -2.94 0.64
CA HIS A 121 -12.60 -4.26 0.57
C HIS A 121 -11.85 -5.30 1.42
N CYS A 122 -10.54 -5.12 1.61
CA CYS A 122 -9.74 -5.83 2.60
C CYS A 122 -9.16 -4.86 3.64
N LEU A 123 -9.12 -5.25 4.92
CA LEU A 123 -8.66 -4.40 6.01
C LEU A 123 -7.16 -4.05 5.91
N GLU A 124 -6.38 -4.96 5.33
CA GLU A 124 -4.95 -4.79 5.08
C GLU A 124 -4.68 -3.63 4.12
N SER A 125 -5.61 -3.37 3.20
CA SER A 125 -5.51 -2.30 2.21
C SER A 125 -5.64 -0.90 2.83
N LEU A 126 -6.30 -0.80 3.99
CA LEU A 126 -6.37 0.43 4.77
C LEU A 126 -5.25 0.54 5.81
N SER A 127 -4.30 -0.39 5.87
CA SER A 127 -3.23 -0.35 6.87
C SER A 127 -1.92 0.10 6.24
N LEU A 128 -1.61 1.40 6.34
CA LEU A 128 -0.33 1.94 5.90
C LEU A 128 0.56 2.33 7.08
N TRP A 129 1.86 2.08 6.91
CA TRP A 129 2.89 2.42 7.89
C TRP A 129 4.04 3.13 7.20
N THR A 130 4.54 4.20 7.83
CA THR A 130 5.78 4.85 7.41
C THR A 130 6.92 4.40 8.30
N LEU A 131 8.04 4.01 7.70
CA LEU A 131 9.22 3.55 8.42
C LEU A 131 10.43 4.40 8.01
N ASN A 132 11.20 4.82 9.01
CA ASN A 132 12.48 5.48 8.75
C ASN A 132 13.49 4.43 8.22
N PRO A 133 14.31 4.74 7.19
CA PRO A 133 15.36 3.82 6.73
C PRO A 133 16.39 3.40 7.80
N ASN A 134 16.48 4.14 8.91
CA ASN A 134 17.30 3.83 10.07
C ASN A 134 16.64 2.86 11.06
N THR A 135 15.32 2.65 10.98
CA THR A 135 14.58 1.78 11.90
C THR A 135 15.02 0.33 11.72
N ARG A 136 15.17 -0.41 12.84
CA ARG A 136 15.45 -1.85 12.83
C ARG A 136 14.23 -2.64 12.37
N LEU A 137 14.44 -3.72 11.62
CA LEU A 137 13.35 -4.55 11.10
C LEU A 137 12.57 -5.28 12.20
N VAL A 138 13.28 -5.80 13.19
CA VAL A 138 12.68 -6.42 14.37
C VAL A 138 12.79 -5.44 15.51
N TYR A 139 11.66 -4.87 15.90
CA TYR A 139 11.58 -4.05 17.08
C TYR A 139 11.42 -4.95 18.31
N THR A 140 12.45 -5.03 19.14
CA THR A 140 12.34 -5.63 20.48
C THR A 140 12.24 -4.50 21.49
N SER A 141 11.02 -4.16 21.91
CA SER A 141 10.83 -3.38 23.13
C SER A 141 11.21 -4.27 24.31
N ASN A 142 12.38 -4.04 24.90
CA ASN A 142 12.61 -4.46 26.28
C ASN A 142 11.77 -3.52 27.16
N PHE A 143 10.52 -3.90 27.43
CA PHE A 143 9.74 -3.29 28.50
C PHE A 143 10.43 -3.64 29.83
N VAL A 144 11.29 -2.76 30.31
CA VAL A 144 11.68 -2.74 31.71
C VAL A 144 10.62 -1.90 32.41
N PHE A 145 9.63 -2.57 33.01
CA PHE A 145 8.85 -1.95 34.07
C PHE A 145 9.83 -1.70 35.22
N LYS A 146 10.13 -0.43 35.49
CA LYS A 146 10.71 -0.01 36.77
C LYS A 146 9.59 0.19 37.76
#